data_AF-A0A7X6CWC0-F1
#
_entry.id   AF-A0A7X6CWC0-F1
#
_cell.length_a   1.000
_cell.length_b   1.000
_cell.length_c   1.000
_cell.angle_alpha   90.00
_cell.angle_beta   90.00
_cell.angle_gamma   90.00
#
_symmetry.space_group_name_H-M   'P 1'
#
loop_
_entity.id
_entity.type
_entity.pdbx_description
1 polymer ?
#
loop_
_entity_poly.entity_id
_entity_poly.type
_entity_poly.pdbx_seq_one_letter_code
_entity_poly.pdbx_strand_id
1 'polypeptide(L)'
;MLTADIKRSTPPRQDSNPRGLLRHAICADDRLGPTKTKQSVRNIPLVSEALEIVRRRAEASLSGFIFETSTGQVLGHRNIARHLALHLPGTAPHMLRHTYMTNAVKRGVNLKALSELTGDSIETILKVYVHTDDSDLMAAALAAVSAAAVTEINLTE
;
A
#
# COMPACT_ATOMS: atom_id res chain seq x y z
N MET A 1 3.40 -50.77 22.63
CA MET A 1 4.41 -49.76 22.25
C MET A 1 3.70 -48.67 21.48
N LEU A 2 3.78 -47.44 21.97
CA LEU A 2 2.98 -46.29 21.54
C LEU A 2 3.26 -45.88 20.08
N THR A 3 2.18 -45.70 19.35
CA THR A 3 2.05 -45.04 18.04
C THR A 3 2.45 -43.57 18.14
N ALA A 4 3.28 -43.07 17.22
CA ALA A 4 3.53 -41.65 17.03
C ALA A 4 3.14 -41.26 15.61
N ASP A 5 1.86 -40.93 15.44
CA ASP A 5 1.33 -40.23 14.28
C ASP A 5 1.93 -38.82 14.23
N ILE A 6 2.96 -38.65 13.39
CA ILE A 6 3.42 -37.33 12.97
C ILE A 6 2.34 -36.80 12.02
N LYS A 7 1.34 -36.11 12.58
CA LYS A 7 0.44 -35.23 11.85
C LYS A 7 1.29 -34.20 11.11
N ARG A 8 1.68 -34.50 9.88
CA ARG A 8 2.05 -33.49 8.89
C ARG A 8 0.80 -32.65 8.72
N SER A 9 0.79 -31.48 9.36
CA SER A 9 -0.22 -30.46 9.13
C SER A 9 -0.20 -30.15 7.64
N THR A 10 -1.17 -30.71 6.92
CA THR A 10 -1.42 -30.41 5.52
C THR A 10 -1.55 -28.89 5.39
N PRO A 11 -0.78 -28.20 4.53
CA PRO A 11 -1.06 -26.80 4.25
C PRO A 11 -2.49 -26.68 3.70
N PRO A 12 -3.20 -25.57 3.96
CA PRO A 12 -4.55 -25.39 3.47
C PRO A 12 -4.55 -25.60 1.95
N ARG A 13 -5.50 -26.42 1.49
CA ARG A 13 -5.66 -26.79 0.08
C ARG A 13 -5.57 -25.53 -0.79
N GLN A 14 -4.63 -25.53 -1.73
CA GLN A 14 -4.57 -24.53 -2.79
C GLN A 14 -5.86 -24.66 -3.59
N ASP A 15 -6.71 -23.64 -3.50
CA ASP A 15 -7.89 -23.53 -4.35
C ASP A 15 -7.43 -23.55 -5.82
N SER A 16 -7.89 -24.56 -6.55
CA SER A 16 -7.58 -24.81 -7.95
C SER A 16 -8.27 -23.81 -8.87
N ASN A 17 -7.95 -22.52 -8.75
CA ASN A 17 -8.39 -21.50 -9.69
C ASN A 17 -7.18 -20.78 -10.31
N PRO A 18 -6.73 -21.18 -11.51
CA PRO A 18 -5.54 -20.62 -12.15
C PRO A 18 -5.72 -19.19 -12.69
N ARG A 19 -6.89 -18.55 -12.52
CA ARG A 19 -7.16 -17.16 -12.98
C ARG A 19 -7.96 -16.31 -11.99
N GLY A 20 -8.24 -16.81 -10.79
CA GLY A 20 -8.93 -16.03 -9.75
C GLY A 20 -7.94 -15.09 -9.07
N LEU A 21 -8.11 -13.77 -9.21
CA LEU A 21 -7.37 -12.79 -8.42
C LEU A 21 -7.53 -13.15 -6.93
N LEU A 22 -6.49 -13.67 -6.29
CA LEU A 22 -6.49 -13.97 -4.85
C LEU A 22 -6.57 -12.64 -4.09
N ARG A 23 -7.77 -12.30 -3.62
CA ARG A 23 -8.07 -11.07 -2.87
C ARG A 23 -8.22 -11.39 -1.38
N HIS A 24 -7.09 -11.67 -0.74
CA HIS A 24 -7.02 -11.99 0.69
C HIS A 24 -6.15 -10.98 1.43
N ALA A 25 -6.42 -10.79 2.72
CA ALA A 25 -5.57 -10.07 3.65
C ALA A 25 -4.83 -11.06 4.56
N ILE A 26 -3.65 -10.68 5.04
CA ILE A 26 -2.96 -11.43 6.08
C ILE A 26 -3.63 -11.09 7.41
N CYS A 27 -4.17 -12.10 8.07
CA CYS A 27 -4.76 -11.99 9.40
C CYS A 27 -3.66 -11.87 10.48
N ALA A 28 -4.06 -11.53 11.71
CA ALA A 28 -3.12 -11.43 12.84
C ALA A 28 -2.43 -12.76 13.18
N ASP A 29 -3.00 -13.89 12.76
CA ASP A 29 -2.45 -15.24 12.90
C ASP A 29 -1.64 -15.69 11.66
N ASP A 30 -1.25 -14.74 10.80
CA ASP A 30 -0.50 -14.93 9.55
C ASP A 30 -1.18 -15.86 8.52
N ARG A 31 -2.48 -16.14 8.69
CA ARG A 31 -3.30 -16.83 7.67
C ARG A 31 -3.89 -15.86 6.67
N LEU A 32 -4.21 -16.36 5.47
CA LEU A 32 -5.00 -15.60 4.50
C LEU A 32 -6.47 -15.63 4.92
N GLY A 33 -7.04 -14.44 5.08
CA GLY A 33 -8.47 -14.24 5.37
C GLY A 33 -9.11 -13.27 4.38
N PRO A 34 -10.45 -13.17 4.40
CA PRO A 34 -11.16 -12.24 3.53
C PRO A 34 -10.78 -10.80 3.87
N THR A 35 -10.81 -9.92 2.87
CA THR A 35 -10.64 -8.49 3.10
C THR A 35 -11.76 -7.94 3.97
N LYS A 36 -11.42 -7.11 4.96
CA LYS A 36 -12.38 -6.50 5.89
C LYS A 36 -13.48 -5.68 5.19
N THR A 37 -13.15 -5.04 4.07
CA THR A 37 -14.08 -4.22 3.28
C THR A 37 -13.82 -4.38 1.79
N LYS A 38 -14.82 -4.09 0.94
CA LYS A 38 -14.65 -4.04 -0.52
C LYS A 38 -13.60 -2.99 -0.95
N GLN A 39 -13.48 -1.90 -0.19
CA GLN A 39 -12.50 -0.83 -0.43
C GLN A 39 -11.04 -1.26 -0.24
N SER A 40 -10.79 -2.36 0.50
CA SER A 40 -9.43 -2.91 0.59
C SER A 40 -8.94 -3.52 -0.71
N VAL A 41 -9.83 -3.81 -1.66
CA VAL A 41 -9.46 -4.34 -2.98
C VAL A 41 -9.29 -3.19 -3.96
N ARG A 42 -8.06 -2.96 -4.39
CA ARG A 42 -7.71 -1.83 -5.26
C ARG A 42 -6.48 -2.13 -6.12
N ASN A 43 -6.36 -1.42 -7.23
CA ASN A 43 -5.21 -1.48 -8.11
C ASN A 43 -4.24 -0.36 -7.74
N ILE A 44 -2.98 -0.71 -7.50
CA ILE A 44 -1.94 0.26 -7.16
C ILE A 44 -0.95 0.29 -8.33
N PRO A 45 -0.74 1.44 -8.99
CA PRO A 45 0.26 1.56 -10.03
C PRO A 45 1.65 1.40 -9.41
N LEU A 46 2.48 0.57 -10.03
CA LEU A 46 3.87 0.39 -9.64
C LEU A 46 4.77 1.13 -10.62
N VAL A 47 5.81 1.78 -10.10
CA VAL A 47 6.92 2.29 -10.91
C VAL A 47 7.69 1.13 -11.54
N SER A 48 8.35 1.36 -12.67
CA SER A 48 9.02 0.32 -13.47
C SER A 48 10.01 -0.49 -12.64
N GLU A 49 10.78 0.17 -11.77
CA GLU A 49 11.76 -0.45 -10.89
C GLU A 49 11.09 -1.40 -9.88
N ALA A 50 9.98 -0.97 -9.28
CA ALA A 50 9.22 -1.80 -8.35
C ALA A 50 8.57 -2.99 -9.07
N LEU A 51 8.08 -2.77 -10.30
CA LEU A 51 7.50 -3.82 -11.12
C LEU A 51 8.54 -4.89 -11.50
N GLU A 52 9.77 -4.48 -11.82
CA GLU A 52 10.87 -5.42 -12.11
C GLU A 52 11.19 -6.29 -10.89
N ILE A 53 11.28 -5.68 -9.70
CA ILE A 53 11.51 -6.42 -8.45
C ILE A 53 10.40 -7.44 -8.19
N VAL A 54 9.14 -7.03 -8.39
CA VAL A 54 7.98 -7.92 -8.21
C VAL A 54 8.02 -9.07 -9.20
N ARG A 55 8.31 -8.81 -10.48
CA ARG A 55 8.43 -9.85 -11.52
C ARG A 55 9.52 -10.86 -11.18
N ARG A 56 10.72 -10.39 -10.88
CA ARG A 56 11.86 -11.25 -10.50
C ARG A 56 11.53 -12.15 -9.31
N ARG A 57 10.82 -11.61 -8.30
CA ARG A 57 10.39 -12.39 -7.14
C ARG A 57 9.28 -13.37 -7.47
N ALA A 58 8.34 -13.01 -8.34
CA ALA A 58 7.29 -13.92 -8.79
C ALA A 58 7.86 -15.12 -9.54
N GLU A 59 8.87 -14.92 -10.38
CA GLU A 59 9.56 -16.00 -11.11
C GLU A 59 10.34 -16.94 -10.17
N ALA A 60 10.92 -16.41 -9.09
CA ALA A 60 11.65 -17.18 -8.09
C ALA A 60 10.76 -17.83 -7.02
N SER A 61 9.44 -17.66 -7.10
CA SER A 61 8.50 -18.10 -6.07
C SER A 61 8.37 -19.63 -6.02
N LEU A 62 8.47 -20.20 -4.82
CA LEU A 62 8.25 -21.62 -4.56
C LEU A 62 6.78 -21.98 -4.42
N SER A 63 5.95 -21.05 -3.93
CA SER A 63 4.55 -21.31 -3.57
C SER A 63 3.53 -20.47 -4.35
N GLY A 64 3.99 -19.54 -5.19
CA GLY A 64 3.17 -18.58 -5.92
C GLY A 64 2.98 -17.23 -5.21
N PHE A 65 3.50 -17.06 -3.99
CA PHE A 65 3.53 -15.75 -3.31
C PHE A 65 4.77 -14.94 -3.72
N ILE A 66 4.60 -13.63 -3.95
CA ILE A 66 5.71 -12.70 -4.25
C ILE A 66 6.64 -12.53 -3.04
N PHE A 67 6.07 -12.56 -1.83
CA PHE A 67 6.79 -12.43 -0.57
C PHE A 67 6.50 -13.65 0.30
N GLU A 68 7.46 -14.57 0.36
CA GLU A 68 7.36 -15.82 1.09
C GLU A 68 8.57 -16.05 2.00
N THR A 69 8.41 -16.95 2.97
CA THR A 69 9.51 -17.49 3.78
C THR A 69 10.34 -18.48 2.95
N SER A 70 11.52 -18.85 3.44
CA SER A 70 12.34 -19.92 2.84
C SER A 70 11.65 -21.29 2.78
N THR A 71 10.52 -21.45 3.48
CA THR A 71 9.68 -22.65 3.49
C THR A 71 8.44 -22.52 2.59
N GLY A 72 8.33 -21.44 1.79
CA GLY A 72 7.21 -21.21 0.88
C GLY A 72 5.90 -20.83 1.58
N GLN A 73 5.97 -20.25 2.78
CA GLN A 73 4.78 -19.75 3.50
C GLN A 73 4.66 -18.23 3.34
N VAL A 74 3.45 -17.70 3.53
CA VAL A 74 3.22 -16.24 3.49
C VAL A 74 4.10 -15.54 4.53
N LEU A 75 4.68 -14.39 4.14
CA LEU A 75 5.50 -13.60 5.03
C LEU A 75 4.64 -12.84 6.06
N GLY A 76 4.59 -13.36 7.29
CA GLY A 76 3.86 -12.75 8.40
C GLY A 76 4.37 -11.38 8.86
N HIS A 77 3.54 -10.64 9.58
CA HIS A 77 3.81 -9.25 10.00
C HIS A 77 5.11 -9.11 10.80
N ARG A 78 5.38 -10.06 11.70
CA ARG A 78 6.60 -10.07 12.53
C ARG A 78 7.86 -10.27 11.70
N ASN A 79 7.77 -11.08 10.63
CA ASN A 79 8.89 -11.30 9.72
C ASN A 79 9.19 -10.06 8.91
N ILE A 80 8.16 -9.36 8.41
CA ILE A 80 8.31 -8.08 7.71
C ILE A 80 8.99 -7.05 8.62
N ALA A 81 8.49 -6.87 9.84
CA ALA A 81 9.06 -5.91 10.79
C ALA A 81 10.54 -6.21 11.11
N ARG A 82 10.88 -7.48 11.31
CA ARG A 82 12.27 -7.92 11.51
C ARG A 82 13.15 -7.65 10.30
N HIS A 83 12.68 -7.96 9.09
CA HIS A 83 13.42 -7.67 7.86
C HIS A 83 13.64 -6.17 7.65
N LEU A 84 12.64 -5.34 7.96
CA LEU A 84 12.76 -3.89 7.91
C LEU A 84 13.80 -3.40 8.92
N ALA A 85 13.75 -3.85 10.18
CA ALA A 85 14.69 -3.42 11.20
C ALA A 85 16.17 -3.68 10.85
N LEU A 86 16.45 -4.69 10.03
CA LEU A 86 17.82 -5.00 9.57
C LEU A 86 18.36 -3.98 8.54
N HIS A 87 17.49 -3.35 7.76
CA HIS A 87 17.88 -2.45 6.67
C HIS A 87 17.51 -0.99 6.94
N LEU A 88 16.50 -0.77 7.78
CA LEU A 88 15.89 0.50 8.16
C LEU A 88 15.53 0.44 9.65
N PRO A 89 16.52 0.54 10.55
CA PRO A 89 16.28 0.48 12.00
C PRO A 89 15.30 1.57 12.44
N GLY A 90 14.42 1.24 13.40
CA GLY A 90 13.39 2.16 13.90
C GLY A 90 12.20 2.37 12.96
N THR A 91 12.15 1.70 11.79
CA THR A 91 11.07 1.86 10.82
C THR A 91 10.09 0.69 10.86
N ALA A 92 8.81 0.99 11.09
CA ALA A 92 7.72 0.04 10.97
C ALA A 92 7.03 0.14 9.58
N PRO A 93 6.35 -0.93 9.11
CA PRO A 93 5.68 -0.90 7.79
C PRO A 93 4.70 0.26 7.60
N HIS A 94 3.97 0.66 8.65
CA HIS A 94 3.02 1.77 8.58
C HIS A 94 3.72 3.12 8.40
N MET A 95 4.97 3.27 8.87
CA MET A 95 5.76 4.49 8.66
C MET A 95 6.08 4.71 7.18
N LEU A 96 6.37 3.64 6.44
CA LEU A 96 6.58 3.73 4.98
C LEU A 96 5.33 4.25 4.27
N ARG A 97 4.15 3.80 4.71
CA ARG A 97 2.87 4.32 4.22
C ARG A 97 2.70 5.81 4.55
N HIS A 98 3.01 6.23 5.77
CA HIS A 98 2.96 7.66 6.14
C HIS A 98 3.89 8.51 5.28
N THR A 99 5.10 8.02 5.00
CA THR A 99 6.06 8.71 4.11
C THR A 99 5.51 8.85 2.69
N TYR A 100 4.93 7.80 2.13
CA TYR A 100 4.29 7.85 0.82
C TYR A 100 3.17 8.91 0.78
N MET A 101 2.26 8.86 1.77
CA MET A 101 1.13 9.79 1.86
C MET A 101 1.55 11.24 1.99
N THR A 102 2.49 11.51 2.90
CA THR A 102 3.02 12.85 3.13
C THR A 102 3.66 13.40 1.85
N ASN A 103 4.45 12.59 1.15
CA ASN A 103 5.09 13.01 -0.10
C ASN A 103 4.08 13.24 -1.23
N ALA A 104 3.02 12.44 -1.33
CA ALA A 104 1.97 12.63 -2.31
C ALA A 104 1.20 13.94 -2.07
N VAL A 105 0.86 14.24 -0.82
CA VAL A 105 0.19 15.49 -0.44
C VAL A 105 1.09 16.70 -0.72
N LYS A 106 2.37 16.65 -0.33
CA LYS A 106 3.35 17.72 -0.61
C LYS A 106 3.54 18.02 -2.10
N ARG A 107 3.30 17.04 -2.97
CA ARG A 107 3.37 17.19 -4.43
C ARG A 107 2.05 17.66 -5.05
N GLY A 108 1.03 17.96 -4.24
CA GLY A 108 -0.27 18.42 -4.72
C GLY A 108 -1.10 17.34 -5.41
N VAL A 109 -0.86 16.05 -5.10
CA VAL A 109 -1.69 14.96 -5.65
C VAL A 109 -3.14 15.13 -5.17
N ASN A 110 -4.10 14.94 -6.08
CA ASN A 110 -5.51 15.02 -5.78
C ASN A 110 -5.88 14.07 -4.61
N LEU A 111 -6.47 14.62 -3.54
CA LEU A 111 -6.77 13.88 -2.31
C LEU A 111 -7.79 12.76 -2.51
N LYS A 112 -8.73 12.92 -3.45
CA LYS A 112 -9.71 11.88 -3.79
C LYS A 112 -9.01 10.68 -4.45
N ALA A 113 -8.14 10.94 -5.42
CA ALA A 113 -7.34 9.90 -6.05
C ALA A 113 -6.42 9.20 -5.04
N LEU A 114 -5.79 9.96 -4.15
CA LEU A 114 -4.93 9.41 -3.09
C LEU A 114 -5.72 8.52 -2.12
N SER A 115 -6.95 8.91 -1.75
CA SER A 115 -7.87 8.11 -0.94
C SER A 115 -8.17 6.76 -1.60
N GLU A 116 -8.46 6.75 -2.90
CA GLU A 116 -8.74 5.50 -3.64
C GLU A 116 -7.51 4.59 -3.76
N LEU A 117 -6.31 5.17 -3.97
CA LEU A 117 -5.06 4.42 -4.05
C LEU A 117 -4.65 3.78 -2.72
N THR A 118 -4.90 4.48 -1.62
CA THR A 118 -4.43 4.06 -0.30
C THR A 118 -5.48 3.27 0.45
N GLY A 119 -6.76 3.51 0.19
CA GLY A 119 -7.88 2.93 0.92
C GLY A 119 -8.15 3.61 2.26
N ASP A 120 -7.62 4.82 2.48
CA ASP A 120 -7.94 5.66 3.64
C ASP A 120 -9.06 6.65 3.31
N SER A 121 -9.80 7.10 4.31
CA SER A 121 -10.84 8.12 4.13
C SER A 121 -10.21 9.50 3.88
N ILE A 122 -10.88 10.35 3.10
CA ILE A 122 -10.39 11.69 2.78
C ILE A 122 -10.22 12.51 4.07
N GLU A 123 -11.13 12.36 5.03
CA GLU A 123 -11.09 13.03 6.32
C GLU A 123 -9.83 12.66 7.10
N THR A 124 -9.44 11.38 7.06
CA THR A 124 -8.21 10.90 7.69
C THR A 124 -6.98 11.49 6.99
N ILE A 125 -7.00 11.55 5.66
CA ILE A 125 -5.89 12.10 4.88
C ILE A 125 -5.68 13.58 5.18
N LEU A 126 -6.77 14.35 5.17
CA LEU A 126 -6.75 15.77 5.51
C LEU A 126 -6.20 15.98 6.92
N LYS A 127 -6.73 15.25 7.91
CA LYS A 127 -6.33 15.39 9.31
C LYS A 127 -4.86 15.05 9.57
N VAL A 128 -4.33 14.04 8.89
CA VAL A 128 -3.01 13.46 9.23
C VAL A 128 -1.88 14.04 8.37
N TYR A 129 -2.17 14.44 7.13
CA TYR A 129 -1.12 14.81 6.17
C TYR A 129 -1.25 16.22 5.59
N VAL A 130 -2.43 16.83 5.68
CA VAL A 130 -2.65 18.20 5.22
C VAL A 130 -2.55 19.11 6.44
N HIS A 131 -1.33 19.62 6.67
CA HIS A 131 -1.12 20.73 7.58
C HIS A 131 -1.14 22.00 6.75
N THR A 132 -2.13 22.85 6.99
CA THR A 132 -2.16 24.20 6.43
C THR A 132 -1.65 25.15 7.51
N ASP A 133 -0.49 25.77 7.26
CA ASP A 133 -0.06 26.92 8.05
C ASP A 133 -0.68 28.21 7.47
N ASP A 134 -0.81 29.27 8.27
CA ASP A 134 -1.45 30.53 7.84
C ASP A 134 -0.75 31.16 6.61
N SER A 135 0.54 30.90 6.42
CA SER A 135 1.27 31.34 5.22
C SER A 135 0.82 30.64 3.95
N ASP A 136 0.45 29.36 4.04
CA ASP A 136 0.05 28.55 2.88
C ASP A 136 -1.34 28.98 2.39
N LEU A 137 -2.22 29.39 3.32
CA LEU A 137 -3.53 29.93 2.98
C LEU A 137 -3.40 31.22 2.16
N MET A 138 -2.55 32.15 2.59
CA MET A 138 -2.37 33.42 1.88
C MET A 138 -1.69 33.21 0.51
N ALA A 139 -0.71 32.32 0.43
CA ALA A 139 -0.07 31.95 -0.85
C ALA A 139 -1.04 31.28 -1.82
N ALA A 140 -1.89 30.36 -1.35
CA ALA A 140 -2.90 29.69 -2.17
C ALA A 140 -3.98 30.66 -2.65
N ALA A 141 -4.45 31.56 -1.77
CA ALA A 141 -5.39 32.60 -2.14
C ALA A 141 -4.81 33.53 -3.21
N LEU A 142 -3.56 33.96 -3.05
CA LEU A 142 -2.88 34.82 -4.02
C LEU A 142 -2.70 34.12 -5.38
N ALA A 143 -2.31 32.84 -5.38
CA ALA A 143 -2.18 32.04 -6.60
C ALA A 143 -3.52 31.92 -7.34
N ALA A 144 -4.61 31.63 -6.62
CA ALA A 144 -5.95 31.53 -7.21
C ALA A 144 -6.42 32.87 -7.83
N VAL A 145 -6.18 34.00 -7.15
CA VAL A 145 -6.50 35.33 -7.67
C VAL A 145 -5.66 35.66 -8.91
N SER A 146 -4.36 35.33 -8.90
CA SER A 146 -3.49 35.57 -10.05
C SER A 146 -3.88 34.74 -11.28
N ALA A 147 -4.30 33.48 -11.08
CA ALA A 147 -4.76 32.62 -12.17
C ALA A 147 -6.09 33.11 -12.77
N ALA A 148 -7.00 33.62 -11.93
CA ALA A 148 -8.26 34.20 -12.40
C ALA A 148 -8.03 35.49 -13.22
N ALA A 149 -7.12 36.37 -12.77
CA ALA A 149 -6.81 37.62 -13.47
C ALA A 149 -6.20 37.41 -14.88
N VAL A 150 -5.44 36.33 -15.09
CA VAL A 150 -4.86 36.00 -16.41
C VAL A 150 -5.93 35.50 -17.39
N THR A 151 -7.06 34.98 -16.90
CA THR A 151 -8.11 34.41 -17.77
C THR A 151 -8.98 35.49 -18.41
N GLU A 152 -9.17 36.65 -17.74
CA GLU A 152 -9.95 37.75 -18.30
C GLU A 152 -9.22 38.53 -19.42
N ILE A 153 -7.89 38.45 -19.50
CA ILE A 153 -7.11 39.17 -20.52
C ILE A 153 -7.09 38.42 -21.87
N ASN A 154 -7.25 37.09 -21.87
CA ASN A 154 -7.18 36.26 -23.09
C ASN A 154 -8.53 36.02 -23.79
N LEU A 155 -9.59 36.71 -23.38
CA LEU A 155 -10.93 36.65 -24.02
C LEU A 155 -11.22 37.88 -24.91
N THR A 156 -10.26 38.77 -25.08
CA THR A 156 -10.36 39.96 -25.94
C THR A 156 -9.26 39.97 -27.00
N GLU A 157 -9.31 39.05 -27.96
CA GLU A 157 -8.78 39.23 -29.33
C GLU A 157 -9.70 38.52 -30.33
#